data_AF-A0A4W2DKB9-F1
#
_entry.id   AF-A0A4W2DKB9-F1
#
_cell.length_a   1.000
_cell.length_b   1.000
_cell.length_c   1.000
_cell.angle_alpha   90.00
_cell.angle_beta   90.00
_cell.angle_gamma   90.00
#
_symmetry.space_group_name_H-M   'P 1'
#
loop_
_entity.id
_entity.type
_entity.pdbx_description
1 polymer ?
#
loop_
_entity_poly.entity_id
_entity_poly.type
_entity_poly.pdbx_seq_one_letter_code
_entity_poly.pdbx_strand_id
1 'polypeptide(L)'
;MKRLVDTVLGLLFAQVCCVRGMDVAQSPPALSLQEGASSTLRCNFSTFADSVQWYLQNPPGRLIHLFYVPSGTKQDGRLNTTTVPTERRSSLHISSLQTTDSGTYFCAVQHSAPQAPAASTQTLRGAQPLLQPQSHHEATTGHLQCLTLLTYISTV
;
A
#
# COMPACT_ATOMS: atom_id res chain seq x y z
N MET A 1 -26.49 36.17 -8.86
CA MET A 1 -25.26 35.70 -8.14
C MET A 1 -25.50 34.40 -7.37
N LYS A 2 -26.50 34.27 -6.48
CA LYS A 2 -26.80 33.01 -5.74
C LYS A 2 -26.93 31.74 -6.60
N ARG A 3 -27.75 31.77 -7.66
CA ARG A 3 -27.94 30.61 -8.56
C ARG A 3 -26.67 30.14 -9.28
N LEU A 4 -25.75 31.07 -9.58
CA LEU A 4 -24.46 30.73 -10.18
C LEU A 4 -23.55 30.04 -9.17
N VAL A 5 -23.57 30.49 -7.91
CA VAL A 5 -22.84 29.82 -6.81
C VAL A 5 -23.39 28.42 -6.56
N ASP A 6 -24.71 28.25 -6.57
CA ASP A 6 -25.35 26.93 -6.38
C ASP A 6 -25.03 25.97 -7.54
N THR A 7 -25.03 26.47 -8.77
CA THR A 7 -24.68 25.67 -9.96
C THR A 7 -23.19 25.30 -9.98
N VAL A 8 -22.31 26.24 -9.64
CA VAL A 8 -20.86 25.99 -9.54
C VAL A 8 -20.54 25.04 -8.40
N LEU A 9 -21.22 25.14 -7.26
CA LEU A 9 -21.08 24.23 -6.13
C LEU A 9 -21.55 22.82 -6.51
N GLY A 10 -22.71 22.69 -7.16
CA GLY A 10 -23.20 21.41 -7.68
C GLY A 10 -22.26 20.77 -8.71
N LEU A 11 -21.65 21.58 -9.58
CA LEU A 11 -20.64 21.11 -10.55
C LEU A 11 -19.35 20.66 -9.88
N LEU A 12 -18.88 21.38 -8.84
CA LEU A 12 -17.70 21.02 -8.04
C LEU A 12 -17.89 19.71 -7.26
N PHE A 13 -19.10 19.44 -6.74
CA PHE A 13 -19.43 18.17 -6.08
C PHE A 13 -19.55 17.00 -7.05
N ALA A 14 -19.98 17.24 -8.30
CA ALA A 14 -20.07 16.19 -9.33
C ALA A 14 -18.70 15.69 -9.84
N GLN A 15 -17.61 16.43 -9.57
CA GLN A 15 -16.25 16.06 -9.94
C GLN A 15 -15.52 15.24 -8.85
N VAL A 16 -16.19 14.91 -7.73
CA VAL A 16 -15.62 13.99 -6.74
C VAL A 16 -15.73 12.57 -7.30
N CYS A 17 -14.79 12.21 -8.16
CA CYS A 17 -14.54 10.84 -8.52
C CYS A 17 -14.20 10.06 -7.25
N CYS A 18 -15.12 9.22 -6.78
CA CYS A 18 -14.84 8.30 -5.68
C CYS A 18 -13.74 7.33 -6.11
N VAL A 19 -12.50 7.62 -5.74
CA VAL A 19 -11.40 6.65 -5.87
C VAL A 19 -11.60 5.62 -4.77
N ARG A 20 -11.98 4.40 -5.12
CA ARG A 20 -12.00 3.29 -4.16
C ARG A 20 -10.57 2.84 -3.90
N GLY A 21 -10.11 3.02 -2.67
CA GLY A 21 -8.85 2.45 -2.20
C GLY A 21 -8.94 0.92 -2.08
N MET A 22 -7.78 0.28 -1.97
CA MET A 22 -7.69 -1.13 -1.61
C MET A 22 -7.71 -1.28 -0.09
N ASP A 23 -8.51 -2.21 0.41
CA ASP A 23 -8.52 -2.56 1.82
C ASP A 23 -7.46 -3.62 2.07
N VAL A 24 -6.69 -3.45 3.15
CA VAL A 24 -5.63 -4.37 3.57
C VAL A 24 -5.87 -4.79 5.01
N ALA A 25 -5.95 -6.10 5.25
CA ALA A 25 -6.16 -6.69 6.56
C ALA A 25 -4.93 -7.49 6.98
N GLN A 26 -4.28 -7.06 8.06
CA GLN A 26 -3.13 -7.76 8.64
C GLN A 26 -3.51 -8.56 9.89
N SER A 27 -2.93 -9.75 10.04
CA SER A 27 -3.14 -10.59 11.22
C SER A 27 -1.88 -11.38 11.59
N PRO A 28 -1.68 -11.71 12.88
CA PRO A 28 -2.39 -11.14 14.04
C PRO A 28 -2.06 -9.64 14.24
N PRO A 29 -2.92 -8.87 14.92
CA PRO A 29 -2.73 -7.43 15.10
C PRO A 29 -1.59 -7.08 16.08
N ALA A 30 -1.32 -7.96 17.04
CA ALA A 30 -0.24 -7.82 18.01
C ALA A 30 0.24 -9.20 18.46
N LEU A 31 1.50 -9.30 18.83
CA LEU A 31 2.15 -10.52 19.31
C LEU A 31 3.17 -10.18 20.39
N SER A 32 3.28 -11.07 21.38
CA SER A 32 4.38 -11.09 22.33
C SER A 32 4.93 -12.52 22.35
N LEU A 33 6.17 -12.68 21.91
CA LEU A 33 6.82 -13.97 21.69
C LEU A 33 8.23 -13.94 22.27
N GLN A 34 8.71 -15.08 22.73
CA GLN A 34 10.06 -15.23 23.27
C GLN A 34 11.11 -15.31 22.15
N GLU A 35 12.34 -14.88 22.46
CA GLU A 35 13.49 -15.06 21.57
C GLU A 35 13.63 -16.54 21.16
N GLY A 36 13.98 -16.78 19.90
CA GLY A 36 14.07 -18.12 19.30
C GLY A 36 12.73 -18.67 18.81
N ALA A 37 11.58 -18.10 19.19
CA ALA A 37 10.29 -18.50 18.64
C ALA A 37 10.17 -18.16 17.15
N SER A 38 9.15 -18.70 16.48
CA SER A 38 8.84 -18.38 15.08
C SER A 38 7.40 -17.89 14.95
N SER A 39 7.15 -16.99 14.01
CA SER A 39 5.82 -16.43 13.78
C SER A 39 5.54 -16.20 12.31
N THR A 40 4.26 -16.15 11.94
CA THR A 40 3.82 -15.80 10.59
C THR A 40 2.80 -14.69 10.66
N LEU A 41 3.13 -13.56 10.03
CA LEU A 41 2.22 -12.47 9.77
C LEU A 41 1.52 -12.71 8.43
N ARG A 42 0.24 -12.36 8.35
CA ARG A 42 -0.59 -12.51 7.16
C ARG A 42 -1.12 -11.14 6.75
N CYS A 43 -1.23 -10.94 5.45
CA CYS A 43 -1.73 -9.74 4.80
C CYS A 43 -2.72 -10.18 3.73
N ASN A 44 -4.00 -9.89 3.93
CA ASN A 44 -5.05 -10.13 2.93
C ASN A 44 -5.50 -8.80 2.37
N PHE A 45 -5.92 -8.77 1.12
CA PHE A 45 -6.32 -7.51 0.47
C PHE A 45 -7.59 -7.69 -0.39
N SER A 46 -8.34 -6.61 -0.59
CA SER A 46 -9.72 -6.72 -1.13
C SER A 46 -9.79 -7.00 -2.63
N THR A 47 -8.75 -6.67 -3.41
CA THR A 47 -8.71 -6.84 -4.88
C THR A 47 -7.42 -7.54 -5.34
N PHE A 48 -7.16 -7.66 -6.63
CA PHE A 48 -5.89 -8.20 -7.13
C PHE A 48 -4.74 -7.20 -6.90
N ALA A 49 -3.54 -7.72 -6.70
CA ALA A 49 -2.33 -6.93 -6.51
C ALA A 49 -1.30 -7.27 -7.57
N ASP A 50 -0.55 -6.27 -8.01
CA ASP A 50 0.62 -6.46 -8.88
C ASP A 50 1.84 -6.91 -8.07
N SER A 51 1.95 -6.38 -6.85
CA SER A 51 2.99 -6.76 -5.91
C SER A 51 2.61 -6.44 -4.47
N VAL A 52 3.32 -7.08 -3.53
CA VAL A 52 3.25 -6.79 -2.09
C VAL A 52 4.64 -6.46 -1.59
N GLN A 53 4.72 -5.44 -0.73
CA GLN A 53 5.93 -5.03 -0.03
C GLN A 53 5.77 -5.26 1.47
N TRP A 54 6.83 -5.71 2.12
CA TRP A 54 6.89 -5.88 3.57
C TRP A 54 7.89 -4.92 4.19
N TYR A 55 7.50 -4.29 5.29
CA TYR A 55 8.33 -3.36 6.05
C TYR A 55 8.33 -3.68 7.54
N LEU A 56 9.40 -3.30 8.22
CA LEU A 56 9.51 -3.26 9.67
C LEU A 56 9.75 -1.81 10.10
N GLN A 57 8.90 -1.27 10.96
CA GLN A 57 9.16 -0.06 11.71
C GLN A 57 9.70 -0.42 13.08
N ASN A 58 10.97 -0.08 13.33
CA ASN A 58 11.59 -0.34 14.62
C ASN A 58 11.18 0.73 15.68
N PRO A 59 11.47 0.52 16.99
CA PRO A 59 11.10 1.46 18.06
C PRO A 59 11.61 2.90 17.94
N PRO A 60 12.68 3.20 17.16
CA PRO A 60 13.02 4.56 16.72
C PRO A 60 12.13 5.18 15.63
N GLY A 61 11.13 4.45 15.13
CA GLY A 61 10.25 4.86 14.04
C GLY A 61 10.81 4.70 12.62
N ARG A 62 12.03 4.17 12.46
CA ARG A 62 12.63 3.98 11.13
C ARG A 62 11.95 2.84 10.40
N LEU A 63 11.44 3.13 9.21
CA LEU A 63 10.85 2.14 8.31
C LEU A 63 11.94 1.45 7.49
N ILE A 64 12.04 0.14 7.63
CA ILE A 64 13.00 -0.73 6.96
C ILE A 64 12.25 -1.58 5.95
N HIS A 65 12.62 -1.48 4.68
CA HIS A 65 12.07 -2.35 3.64
C HIS A 65 12.68 -3.75 3.76
N LEU A 66 11.81 -4.77 3.84
CA LEU A 66 12.21 -6.17 3.95
C LEU A 66 12.14 -6.87 2.59
N PHE A 67 10.99 -6.80 1.92
CA PHE A 67 10.77 -7.50 0.65
C PHE A 67 9.87 -6.72 -0.30
N TYR A 68 10.14 -6.90 -1.61
CA TYR A 68 9.23 -6.62 -2.72
C TYR A 68 8.92 -7.94 -3.42
N VAL A 69 7.65 -8.33 -3.49
CA VAL A 69 7.20 -9.64 -4.00
C VAL A 69 6.01 -9.48 -4.95
N PRO A 70 6.23 -9.56 -6.28
CA PRO A 70 5.13 -9.63 -7.24
C PRO A 70 4.26 -10.88 -7.02
N SER A 71 4.91 -12.04 -6.93
CA SER A 71 4.27 -13.33 -6.66
C SER A 71 5.32 -14.34 -6.21
N GLY A 72 4.87 -15.48 -5.67
CA GLY A 72 5.74 -16.57 -5.24
C GLY A 72 6.41 -16.30 -3.90
N THR A 73 7.53 -17.00 -3.66
CA THR A 73 8.22 -17.01 -2.38
C THR A 73 9.59 -16.34 -2.48
N LYS A 74 9.95 -15.51 -1.49
CA LYS A 74 11.29 -14.93 -1.32
C LYS A 74 11.78 -15.17 0.11
N GLN A 75 13.08 -15.38 0.25
CA GLN A 75 13.72 -15.59 1.53
C GLN A 75 14.95 -14.70 1.66
N ASP A 76 15.13 -14.14 2.85
CA ASP A 76 16.35 -13.45 3.27
C ASP A 76 16.64 -13.80 4.74
N GLY A 77 17.71 -14.58 4.94
CA GLY A 77 18.08 -15.11 6.24
C GLY A 77 16.91 -15.84 6.95
N ARG A 78 16.49 -15.29 8.09
CA ARG A 78 15.42 -15.81 8.94
C ARG A 78 14.02 -15.45 8.46
N LEU A 79 13.91 -14.57 7.46
CA LEU A 79 12.63 -14.08 6.98
C LEU A 79 12.28 -14.78 5.66
N ASN A 80 11.03 -15.23 5.56
CA ASN A 80 10.49 -15.87 4.37
C ASN A 80 9.11 -15.28 4.07
N THR A 81 8.90 -14.76 2.87
CA THR A 81 7.62 -14.22 2.44
C THR A 81 7.06 -14.97 1.24
N THR A 82 5.76 -15.19 1.24
CA THR A 82 5.03 -15.82 0.13
C THR A 82 3.86 -14.94 -0.25
N THR A 83 3.76 -14.56 -1.52
CA THR A 83 2.65 -13.79 -2.08
C THR A 83 1.93 -14.60 -3.13
N VAL A 84 0.61 -14.74 -2.97
CA VAL A 84 -0.27 -15.42 -3.92
C VAL A 84 -1.33 -14.41 -4.37
N PRO A 85 -1.08 -13.62 -5.43
CA PRO A 85 -1.96 -12.53 -5.85
C PRO A 85 -3.38 -13.00 -6.21
N THR A 86 -3.50 -14.19 -6.79
CA THR A 86 -4.77 -14.82 -7.16
C THR A 86 -5.64 -15.14 -5.94
N GLU A 87 -5.01 -15.45 -4.80
CA GLU A 87 -5.67 -15.68 -3.51
C GLU A 87 -5.77 -14.40 -2.67
N ARG A 88 -5.32 -13.26 -3.21
CA ARG A 88 -5.32 -11.94 -2.57
C ARG A 88 -4.68 -11.92 -1.19
N ARG A 89 -3.58 -12.66 -1.06
CA ARG A 89 -2.85 -12.78 0.21
C ARG A 89 -1.35 -12.79 0.06
N SER A 90 -0.69 -12.34 1.12
CA SER A 90 0.74 -12.48 1.36
C SER A 90 0.98 -12.89 2.80
N SER A 91 2.07 -13.58 3.06
CA SER A 91 2.52 -13.91 4.41
C SER A 91 4.00 -13.61 4.58
N LEU A 92 4.39 -13.22 5.79
CA LEU A 92 5.77 -13.06 6.22
C LEU A 92 6.01 -13.96 7.43
N HIS A 93 6.79 -15.02 7.22
CA HIS A 93 7.28 -15.90 8.25
C HIS A 93 8.65 -15.40 8.75
N ILE A 94 8.83 -15.40 10.05
CA ILE A 94 10.07 -15.01 10.72
C ILE A 94 10.44 -16.16 11.65
N SER A 95 11.56 -16.80 11.39
CA SER A 95 12.09 -17.87 12.24
C SER A 95 13.10 -17.33 13.25
N SER A 96 13.26 -18.05 14.36
CA SER A 96 14.28 -17.77 15.38
C SER A 96 14.35 -16.28 15.76
N LEU A 97 13.22 -15.73 16.20
CA LEU A 97 13.03 -14.31 16.52
C LEU A 97 14.14 -13.79 17.43
N GLN A 98 14.61 -12.57 17.17
CA GLN A 98 15.61 -11.84 17.94
C GLN A 98 14.99 -10.57 18.53
N THR A 99 15.62 -10.00 19.56
CA THR A 99 15.18 -8.73 20.15
C THR A 99 15.16 -7.57 19.13
N THR A 100 16.01 -7.63 18.11
CA THR A 100 16.10 -6.67 17.00
C THR A 100 14.93 -6.76 16.01
N ASP A 101 14.16 -7.86 16.03
CA ASP A 101 12.94 -8.03 15.23
C ASP A 101 11.73 -7.33 15.87
N SER A 102 11.88 -6.81 17.08
CA SER A 102 10.80 -6.08 17.76
C SER A 102 10.44 -4.81 16.99
N GLY A 103 9.18 -4.66 16.63
CA GLY A 103 8.66 -3.49 15.93
C GLY A 103 7.30 -3.74 15.30
N THR A 104 6.84 -2.78 14.51
CA THR A 104 5.58 -2.86 13.78
C THR A 104 5.84 -3.29 12.35
N TYR A 105 5.24 -4.39 11.94
CA TYR A 105 5.37 -4.92 10.58
C TYR A 105 4.19 -4.45 9.72
N PHE A 106 4.50 -3.89 8.55
CA PHE A 106 3.51 -3.40 7.59
C PHE A 106 3.59 -4.18 6.30
N CYS A 107 2.43 -4.50 5.72
CA CYS A 107 2.35 -4.84 4.30
C CYS A 107 1.77 -3.66 3.51
N ALA A 108 2.39 -3.35 2.38
CA ALA A 108 1.88 -2.40 1.41
C ALA A 108 1.59 -3.14 0.11
N VAL A 109 0.41 -2.94 -0.45
CA VAL A 109 -0.04 -3.65 -1.64
C VAL A 109 -0.11 -2.66 -2.80
N GLN A 110 0.54 -3.01 -3.91
CA GLN A 110 0.53 -2.19 -5.12
C GLN A 110 -0.49 -2.75 -6.10
N HIS A 111 -1.35 -1.87 -6.61
CA HIS A 111 -2.29 -2.17 -7.67
C HIS A 111 -2.33 -1.02 -8.66
N SER A 112 -2.06 -1.33 -9.92
CA SER A 112 -2.18 -0.40 -11.03
C SER A 112 -3.66 -0.25 -11.37
N ALA A 113 -4.19 0.98 -11.30
CA ALA A 113 -5.52 1.25 -11.81
C ALA A 113 -5.57 0.90 -13.31
N PRO A 114 -6.68 0.33 -13.81
CA PRO A 114 -6.91 0.28 -15.25
C PRO A 114 -6.79 1.70 -15.81
N GLN A 115 -5.99 1.90 -16.85
CA GLN A 115 -5.95 3.19 -17.54
C GLN A 115 -7.38 3.54 -17.94
N ALA A 116 -7.89 4.66 -17.43
CA ALA A 116 -9.11 5.23 -17.95
C ALA A 116 -8.90 5.45 -19.45
N PRO A 117 -9.86 5.09 -20.32
CA PRO A 117 -9.73 5.43 -21.73
C PRO A 117 -9.50 6.94 -21.81
N ALA A 118 -8.43 7.36 -22.50
CA ALA A 118 -8.18 8.76 -22.74
C ALA A 118 -9.47 9.36 -23.29
N ALA A 119 -10.08 10.29 -22.56
CA ALA A 119 -11.19 11.06 -23.08
C ALA A 119 -10.62 11.85 -24.27
N SER A 120 -10.83 11.33 -25.47
CA SER A 120 -10.44 11.99 -26.71
C SER A 120 -11.29 13.25 -26.83
N THR A 121 -10.79 14.35 -26.29
CA THR A 121 -11.31 15.66 -26.62
C THR A 121 -10.81 15.91 -28.04
N GLN A 122 -11.70 15.76 -29.03
CA GLN A 122 -11.41 16.20 -30.39
C GLN A 122 -11.26 17.72 -30.39
N THR A 123 -10.05 18.20 -30.13
CA THR A 123 -9.69 19.58 -30.42
C THR A 123 -9.67 19.71 -31.95
N LEU A 124 -10.57 20.52 -32.50
CA LEU A 124 -10.61 20.85 -33.93
C LEU A 124 -9.19 21.25 -34.38
N ARG A 125 -8.67 20.52 -35.39
CA ARG A 125 -7.32 20.68 -35.92
C ARG A 125 -7.11 22.09 -36.46
N GLY A 126 -6.34 22.90 -35.75
CA GLY A 126 -5.81 24.17 -36.22
C GLY A 126 -4.43 24.41 -35.61
N ALA A 127 -3.39 23.95 -36.31
CA ALA A 127 -1.96 24.21 -36.09
C ALA A 127 -1.28 23.67 -34.81
N GLN A 128 -0.48 22.63 -34.99
CA GLN A 128 0.73 22.32 -34.21
C GLN A 128 1.77 21.74 -35.21
N PRO A 129 3.10 21.80 -34.98
CA PRO A 129 3.67 21.33 -33.72
C PRO A 129 4.98 22.01 -33.24
N LEU A 130 5.19 21.97 -31.92
CA LEU A 130 6.35 21.34 -31.26
C LEU A 130 6.44 21.94 -29.86
N LEU A 131 6.11 21.15 -28.83
CA LEU A 131 6.76 21.12 -27.54
C LEU A 131 6.18 19.93 -26.76
N GLN A 132 7.07 19.00 -26.47
CA GLN A 132 6.83 17.75 -25.76
C GLN A 132 6.76 18.05 -24.26
N PRO A 133 5.74 17.61 -23.49
CA PRO A 133 5.85 17.61 -22.04
C PRO A 133 6.47 16.29 -21.59
N GLN A 134 7.60 16.38 -20.90
CA GLN A 134 8.18 15.27 -20.15
C GLN A 134 7.15 14.80 -19.11
N SER A 135 6.77 13.52 -19.17
CA SER A 135 6.02 12.87 -18.12
C SER A 135 6.95 12.57 -16.94
N HIS A 136 7.12 13.54 -16.06
CA HIS A 136 7.59 13.25 -14.71
C HIS A 136 6.55 12.34 -14.04
N HIS A 137 7.00 11.15 -13.62
CA HIS A 137 6.20 10.23 -12.83
C HIS A 137 5.91 10.86 -11.47
N GLU A 138 4.74 11.48 -11.34
CA GLU A 138 4.21 11.91 -10.05
C GLU A 138 3.51 10.69 -9.43
N ALA A 139 4.19 10.06 -8.47
CA ALA A 139 3.63 8.98 -7.68
C ALA A 139 2.56 9.56 -6.75
N THR A 140 1.29 9.46 -7.16
CA THR A 140 0.16 9.80 -6.31
C THR A 140 0.18 8.87 -5.10
N THR A 141 0.65 9.41 -3.97
CA THR A 141 0.72 8.75 -2.68
C THR A 141 -0.69 8.38 -2.23
N GLY A 142 -1.06 7.11 -2.42
CA GLY A 142 -2.25 6.51 -1.85
C GLY A 142 -2.12 6.50 -0.33
N HIS A 143 -3.06 7.17 0.31
CA HIS A 143 -3.12 7.47 1.73
C HIS A 143 -2.89 6.23 2.61
N LEU A 144 -1.81 6.24 3.39
CA LEU A 144 -1.51 5.25 4.43
C LEU A 144 -2.45 5.51 5.63
N GLN A 145 -3.65 4.91 5.64
CA GLN A 145 -4.54 4.94 6.81
C GLN A 145 -4.57 3.57 7.49
N CYS A 146 -3.63 3.35 8.41
CA CYS A 146 -3.88 2.51 9.58
C CYS A 146 -2.84 2.82 10.67
N LEU A 147 -3.00 3.97 11.32
CA LEU A 147 -2.27 4.30 12.54
C LEU A 147 -3.17 3.97 13.73
N THR A 148 -3.01 2.78 14.29
CA THR A 148 -3.54 2.46 15.62
C THR A 148 -2.38 1.93 16.47
N LEU A 149 -1.81 2.84 17.27
CA LEU A 149 -0.95 2.51 18.40
C LEU A 149 -1.77 1.80 19.47
N LEU A 150 -1.19 0.77 20.10
CA LEU A 150 -1.01 0.71 21.55
C LEU A 150 0.16 -0.26 21.83
N THR A 151 1.27 0.30 22.28
CA THR A 151 2.43 -0.40 22.83
C THR A 151 2.10 -0.96 24.21
N TYR A 152 2.45 -2.21 24.50
CA TYR A 152 2.64 -2.67 25.87
C TYR A 152 3.88 -3.57 25.97
N ILE A 153 4.80 -3.16 26.84
CA ILE A 153 5.99 -3.90 27.25
C ILE A 153 5.59 -4.72 28.48
N SER A 154 6.00 -5.98 28.54
CA SER A 154 6.26 -6.61 29.83
C SER A 154 7.55 -7.41 29.73
N THR A 155 8.56 -6.90 30.42
CA THR A 155 9.74 -7.63 30.84
C THR A 155 9.31 -8.62 31.92
N VAL A 156 9.65 -9.89 31.75
CA VAL A 156 9.88 -10.80 32.87
C VAL A 156 11.27 -11.37 32.70
#